data_AF-M0NEN3-F1
#
_entry.id   AF-M0NEN3-F1
#
_cell.length_a   1.000
_cell.length_b   1.000
_cell.length_c   1.000
_cell.angle_alpha   90.00
_cell.angle_beta   90.00
_cell.angle_gamma   90.00
#
_symmetry.space_group_name_H-M   'P 1'
#
loop_
_entity.id
_entity.type
_entity.pdbx_description
1 polymer ?
#
loop_
_entity_poly.entity_id
_entity_poly.type
_entity_poly.pdbx_seq_one_letter_code
_entity_poly.pdbx_strand_id
1 'polypeptide(L)'
;MQVALIALFVTALVTAQLTATKILGFSIPFSLPVTGDTLILPGASLAYALTFLASDCYAELYGRRAAHVLVNIGFAMNLVLLGLVWGTIAAPAATSSVDPAAFATVLGASTNVVLGSLLAYVVSQNWDVFVFHQLRDYTEGRALWLRNVGSTATSQALDTVIFVSAGTTSQPSPRASCSR
;
A
#
# COMPACT_ATOMS: atom_id res chain seq x y z
N MET A 1 -7.72 -13.30 -20.32
CA MET A 1 -6.59 -12.47 -19.83
C MET A 1 -7.02 -11.45 -18.78
N GLN A 2 -8.03 -10.61 -19.08
CA GLN A 2 -8.46 -9.51 -18.18
C GLN A 2 -8.69 -9.92 -16.73
N VAL A 3 -9.53 -10.94 -16.49
CA VAL A 3 -9.90 -11.40 -15.13
C VAL A 3 -8.68 -11.91 -14.36
N ALA A 4 -7.73 -12.55 -15.05
CA ALA A 4 -6.52 -13.07 -14.41
C ALA A 4 -5.61 -11.94 -13.89
N LEU A 5 -5.43 -10.87 -14.67
CA LEU A 5 -4.66 -9.70 -14.25
C LEU A 5 -5.32 -8.98 -13.06
N ILE A 6 -6.64 -8.82 -13.10
CA ILE A 6 -7.40 -8.23 -12.00
C ILE A 6 -7.25 -9.07 -10.73
N ALA A 7 -7.44 -10.38 -10.83
CA ALA A 7 -7.32 -11.30 -9.70
C ALA A 7 -5.90 -11.31 -9.12
N LEU A 8 -4.88 -11.32 -9.97
CA LEU A 8 -3.48 -11.25 -9.56
C LEU A 8 -3.19 -9.95 -8.81
N PHE A 9 -3.61 -8.81 -9.37
CA PHE A 9 -3.42 -7.49 -8.76
C PHE A 9 -4.07 -7.41 -7.37
N VAL A 10 -5.36 -7.77 -7.26
CA VAL A 10 -6.10 -7.67 -6.00
C VAL A 10 -5.51 -8.63 -4.95
N THR A 11 -5.22 -9.86 -5.34
CA THR A 11 -4.65 -10.87 -4.42
C THR A 11 -3.29 -10.42 -3.91
N ALA A 12 -2.42 -9.96 -4.79
CA ALA A 12 -1.10 -9.47 -4.41
C ALA A 12 -1.20 -8.23 -3.51
N LEU A 13 -2.07 -7.28 -3.84
CA LEU A 13 -2.23 -6.04 -3.06
C LEU A 13 -2.73 -6.31 -1.65
N VAL A 14 -3.77 -7.14 -1.50
CA VAL A 14 -4.32 -7.53 -0.19
C VAL A 14 -3.30 -8.31 0.63
N THR A 15 -2.55 -9.22 -0.02
CA THR A 15 -1.49 -9.99 0.64
C THR A 15 -0.37 -9.08 1.13
N ALA A 16 0.00 -8.05 0.35
CA ALA A 16 1.02 -7.08 0.73
C ALA A 16 0.70 -6.40 2.07
N GLN A 17 -0.57 -6.04 2.29
CA GLN A 17 -0.97 -5.41 3.56
C GLN A 17 -0.83 -6.33 4.77
N LEU A 18 -1.08 -7.63 4.60
CA LEU A 18 -0.92 -8.62 5.67
C LEU A 18 0.56 -8.94 5.95
N THR A 19 1.40 -8.95 4.91
CA THR A 19 2.81 -9.31 5.05
C THR A 19 3.72 -8.12 5.33
N ALA A 20 3.20 -6.89 5.26
CA ALA A 20 3.95 -5.66 5.49
C ALA A 20 4.66 -5.60 6.85
N THR A 21 4.07 -6.23 7.87
CA THR A 21 4.60 -6.22 9.25
C THR A 21 5.74 -7.21 9.46
N LYS A 22 5.95 -8.14 8.53
CA LYS A 22 7.06 -9.09 8.56
C LYS A 22 8.26 -8.49 7.83
N ILE A 23 9.40 -8.40 8.50
CA ILE A 23 10.67 -8.01 7.87
C ILE A 23 11.36 -9.28 7.35
N LEU A 24 11.79 -9.26 6.09
CA LEU A 24 12.57 -10.31 5.45
C LEU A 24 14.06 -9.95 5.52
N GLY A 25 14.90 -10.94 5.85
CA GLY A 25 16.37 -10.80 5.83
C GLY A 25 16.97 -11.91 4.97
N PHE A 26 17.57 -11.55 3.85
CA PHE A 26 18.27 -12.48 2.96
C PHE A 26 19.78 -12.25 3.05
N SER A 27 20.59 -13.30 3.15
CA SER A 27 22.04 -13.19 2.98
C SER A 27 22.37 -13.13 1.50
N ILE A 28 23.13 -12.11 1.10
CA ILE A 28 23.61 -11.92 -0.28
C ILE A 28 25.10 -12.25 -0.36
N PRO A 29 25.56 -12.91 -1.44
CA PRO A 29 26.95 -13.32 -1.59
C PRO A 29 27.91 -12.16 -1.91
N PHE A 30 27.40 -10.93 -2.05
CA PHE A 30 28.17 -9.73 -2.31
C PHE A 30 27.83 -8.67 -1.26
N SER A 31 28.85 -7.97 -0.75
CA SER A 31 28.67 -6.89 0.22
C SER A 31 28.23 -5.60 -0.49
N LEU A 32 27.08 -5.06 -0.11
CA LEU A 32 26.65 -3.73 -0.53
C LEU A 32 27.23 -2.66 0.42
N PRO A 33 27.66 -1.50 -0.11
CA PRO A 33 28.35 -0.45 0.67
C PRO A 33 27.49 0.19 1.79
N VAL A 34 26.18 -0.03 1.81
CA VAL A 34 25.25 0.56 2.79
C VAL A 34 24.58 -0.49 3.69
N THR A 35 24.38 -1.73 3.21
CA THR A 35 23.60 -2.77 3.89
C THR A 35 24.44 -3.98 4.33
N GLY A 36 25.71 -4.03 3.96
CA GLY A 36 26.58 -5.18 4.21
C GLY A 36 26.19 -6.40 3.37
N ASP A 37 26.26 -7.57 3.97
CA ASP A 37 25.94 -8.89 3.41
C ASP A 37 24.48 -9.33 3.64
N THR A 38 23.66 -8.46 4.25
CA THR A 38 22.26 -8.74 4.53
C THR A 38 21.33 -7.76 3.82
N LEU A 39 20.37 -8.31 3.07
CA LEU A 39 19.33 -7.58 2.38
C LEU A 39 18.06 -7.60 3.23
N ILE A 40 17.68 -6.43 3.76
CA ILE A 40 16.49 -6.24 4.60
C ILE A 40 15.37 -5.62 3.76
N LEU A 41 14.22 -6.28 3.71
CA LEU A 41 13.08 -5.85 2.90
C LEU A 41 11.77 -6.05 3.69
N PRO A 42 10.80 -5.12 3.62
CA PRO A 42 9.45 -5.40 4.07
C PRO A 42 8.86 -6.61 3.34
N GLY A 43 8.09 -7.46 4.03
CA GLY A 43 7.47 -8.65 3.46
C GLY A 43 6.48 -8.34 2.33
N ALA A 44 5.93 -7.12 2.33
CA ALA A 44 5.09 -6.59 1.26
C ALA A 44 5.83 -6.47 -0.09
N SER A 45 7.17 -6.35 -0.11
CA SER A 45 7.95 -6.03 -1.30
C SER A 45 7.73 -7.02 -2.45
N LEU A 46 7.67 -8.33 -2.14
CA LEU A 46 7.45 -9.37 -3.14
C LEU A 46 6.05 -9.29 -3.74
N ALA A 47 5.05 -9.05 -2.90
CA ALA A 47 3.67 -8.89 -3.33
C ALA A 47 3.52 -7.62 -4.18
N TYR A 48 4.18 -6.51 -3.81
CA TYR A 48 4.17 -5.29 -4.60
C TYR A 48 4.82 -5.44 -5.98
N ALA A 49 5.88 -6.24 -6.11
CA ALA A 49 6.44 -6.55 -7.43
C ALA A 49 5.37 -7.17 -8.37
N LEU A 50 4.54 -8.08 -7.84
CA LEU A 50 3.43 -8.67 -8.60
C LEU A 50 2.31 -7.67 -8.87
N THR A 51 2.00 -6.76 -7.93
CA THR A 51 0.97 -5.73 -8.18
C THR A 51 1.39 -4.80 -9.31
N PHE A 52 2.65 -4.34 -9.34
CA PHE A 52 3.13 -3.46 -10.40
C PHE A 52 3.12 -4.16 -11.76
N LEU A 53 3.61 -5.40 -11.82
CA LEU A 53 3.56 -6.20 -13.04
C LEU A 53 2.11 -6.34 -13.57
N ALA A 54 1.18 -6.66 -12.68
CA ALA A 54 -0.22 -6.84 -13.05
C ALA A 54 -0.88 -5.52 -13.48
N SER A 55 -0.63 -4.41 -12.78
CA SER A 55 -1.19 -3.10 -13.10
C SER A 55 -0.65 -2.57 -14.42
N ASP A 56 0.64 -2.75 -14.70
CA ASP A 56 1.30 -2.23 -15.89
C ASP A 56 0.80 -2.98 -17.14
N CYS A 57 0.76 -4.31 -17.08
CA CYS A 57 0.18 -5.13 -18.16
C CYS A 57 -1.31 -4.78 -18.38
N TYR A 58 -2.07 -4.55 -17.30
CA TYR A 58 -3.47 -4.15 -17.42
C TYR A 58 -3.62 -2.75 -18.02
N ALA A 59 -2.77 -1.80 -17.64
CA ALA A 59 -2.77 -0.44 -18.18
C ALA A 59 -2.41 -0.41 -19.67
N GLU A 60 -1.46 -1.25 -20.09
CA GLU A 60 -1.06 -1.37 -21.49
C GLU A 60 -2.19 -1.93 -22.36
N LEU A 61 -2.90 -2.97 -21.88
CA LEU A 61 -3.96 -3.63 -22.63
C LEU A 61 -5.29 -2.87 -22.63
N TYR A 62 -5.64 -2.20 -21.51
CA TYR A 62 -6.98 -1.62 -21.29
C TYR A 62 -6.97 -0.10 -21.09
N GLY A 63 -5.79 0.52 -21.08
CA GLY A 63 -5.60 1.96 -20.97
C GLY A 63 -5.71 2.50 -19.54
N ARG A 64 -5.32 3.78 -19.40
CA ARG A 64 -5.21 4.48 -18.11
C ARG A 64 -6.49 4.44 -17.28
N ARG A 65 -7.66 4.73 -17.87
CA ARG A 65 -8.92 4.77 -17.11
C ARG A 65 -9.25 3.42 -16.48
N ALA A 66 -9.04 2.32 -17.20
CA ALA A 66 -9.27 0.98 -16.68
C ALA A 66 -8.29 0.65 -15.54
N ALA A 67 -7.01 1.02 -15.68
CA ALA A 67 -6.01 0.83 -14.62
C ALA A 67 -6.34 1.63 -13.35
N HIS A 68 -6.82 2.87 -13.47
CA HIS A 68 -7.29 3.65 -12.32
C HIS A 68 -8.46 2.97 -11.60
N VAL A 69 -9.41 2.39 -12.36
CA VAL A 69 -10.51 1.61 -11.77
C VAL A 69 -9.97 0.38 -11.03
N LEU A 70 -9.01 -0.34 -11.62
CA LEU A 70 -8.37 -1.51 -10.99
C LEU A 70 -7.72 -1.15 -9.65
N VAL A 71 -6.93 -0.06 -9.61
CA VAL A 71 -6.26 0.40 -8.39
C VAL A 71 -7.28 0.79 -7.32
N ASN A 72 -8.32 1.55 -7.69
CA ASN A 72 -9.37 1.95 -6.74
C ASN A 72 -10.15 0.75 -6.19
N ILE A 73 -10.44 -0.26 -7.03
CA ILE A 73 -11.05 -1.52 -6.57
C ILE A 73 -10.11 -2.24 -5.61
N GLY A 74 -8.83 -2.37 -5.94
CA GLY A 74 -7.85 -3.02 -5.06
C GLY A 74 -7.75 -2.32 -3.71
N PHE A 75 -7.75 -0.99 -3.70
CA PHE A 75 -7.80 -0.21 -2.48
C PHE A 75 -9.07 -0.46 -1.66
N ALA A 76 -10.25 -0.47 -2.30
CA ALA A 76 -11.51 -0.81 -1.62
C ALA A 76 -11.50 -2.25 -1.07
N MET A 77 -10.84 -3.20 -1.74
CA MET A 77 -10.69 -4.56 -1.25
C MET A 77 -9.82 -4.65 0.01
N ASN A 78 -8.92 -3.69 0.27
CA ASN A 78 -8.21 -3.62 1.55
C ASN A 78 -9.15 -3.25 2.72
N LEU A 79 -10.22 -2.49 2.48
CA LEU A 79 -11.25 -2.24 3.49
C LEU A 79 -12.07 -3.50 3.77
N VAL A 80 -12.39 -4.27 2.73
CA VAL A 80 -13.07 -5.57 2.88
C VAL A 80 -12.19 -6.53 3.68
N LEU A 81 -10.91 -6.63 3.36
CA LEU A 81 -9.93 -7.38 4.15
C LEU A 81 -9.98 -6.97 5.61
N LEU A 82 -9.87 -5.67 5.89
CA LEU A 82 -9.85 -5.15 7.26
C LEU A 82 -11.11 -5.52 8.03
N GLY A 83 -12.29 -5.40 7.39
CA GLY A 83 -13.57 -5.80 7.98
C GLY A 83 -13.64 -7.29 8.29
N LEU A 84 -13.16 -8.15 7.38
CA LEU A 84 -13.12 -9.60 7.59
C LEU A 84 -12.15 -10.00 8.71
N VAL A 85 -10.97 -9.37 8.74
CA VAL A 85 -9.96 -9.60 9.78
C VAL A 85 -10.49 -9.20 11.15
N TRP A 86 -11.03 -7.99 11.29
CA TRP A 86 -11.59 -7.52 12.57
C TRP A 86 -12.84 -8.28 12.98
N GLY A 87 -13.70 -8.67 12.04
CA GLY A 87 -14.82 -9.55 12.32
C GLY A 87 -14.38 -10.90 12.91
N THR A 88 -13.26 -11.44 12.41
CA THR A 88 -12.68 -12.68 12.94
C THR A 88 -12.02 -12.47 14.30
N ILE A 89 -11.30 -11.36 14.51
CA ILE A 89 -10.69 -11.02 15.81
C ILE A 89 -11.75 -10.85 16.91
N ALA A 90 -12.89 -10.24 16.58
CA ALA A 90 -13.97 -9.98 17.53
C ALA A 90 -14.83 -11.23 17.83
N ALA A 91 -14.77 -12.26 16.97
CA ALA A 91 -15.54 -13.48 17.15
C ALA A 91 -14.98 -14.31 18.33
N PRO A 92 -15.85 -15.04 19.07
CA PRO A 92 -15.40 -15.89 20.16
C PRO A 92 -14.50 -17.01 19.66
N ALA A 93 -13.37 -17.21 20.33
CA ALA A 93 -12.40 -18.23 19.99
C ALA A 93 -12.86 -19.62 20.43
N ALA A 94 -12.68 -20.62 19.56
CA ALA A 94 -12.89 -22.02 19.90
C ALA A 94 -11.68 -22.57 20.68
N THR A 95 -11.88 -23.61 21.49
CA THR A 95 -10.81 -24.23 22.29
C THR A 95 -9.65 -24.82 21.45
N SER A 96 -9.88 -25.10 20.17
CA SER A 96 -8.89 -25.59 19.21
C SER A 96 -8.28 -24.49 18.32
N SER A 97 -8.58 -23.21 18.57
CA SER A 97 -8.06 -22.12 17.75
C SER A 97 -6.61 -21.78 18.08
N VAL A 98 -5.98 -21.04 17.18
CA VAL A 98 -4.75 -20.29 17.48
C VAL A 98 -5.02 -19.37 18.68
N ASP A 99 -3.99 -19.09 19.48
CA ASP A 99 -4.07 -18.12 20.58
C ASP A 99 -4.70 -16.80 20.09
N PRO A 100 -5.86 -16.39 20.63
CA PRO A 100 -6.57 -15.21 20.17
C PRO A 100 -5.75 -13.92 20.32
N ALA A 101 -4.91 -13.84 21.36
CA ALA A 101 -4.07 -12.68 21.60
C ALA A 101 -2.97 -12.55 20.54
N ALA A 102 -2.28 -13.65 20.21
CA ALA A 102 -1.31 -13.69 19.13
C ALA A 102 -1.96 -13.37 17.76
N PHE A 103 -3.14 -13.94 17.48
CA PHE A 103 -3.87 -13.69 16.24
C PHE A 103 -4.22 -12.20 16.07
N ALA A 104 -4.77 -11.58 17.12
CA ALA A 104 -5.09 -10.16 17.14
C ALA A 104 -3.84 -9.27 16.99
N THR A 105 -2.73 -9.66 17.62
CA THR A 105 -1.46 -8.92 17.53
C THR A 105 -0.90 -8.93 16.11
N VAL A 106 -0.83 -10.10 15.46
CA VAL A 106 -0.23 -10.24 14.13
C VAL A 106 -1.11 -9.62 13.05
N LEU A 107 -2.40 -9.96 13.00
CA LEU A 107 -3.29 -9.48 11.95
C LEU A 107 -3.79 -8.06 12.24
N GLY A 108 -3.97 -7.68 13.50
CA GLY A 108 -4.35 -6.32 13.88
C GLY A 108 -3.31 -5.28 13.49
N ALA A 109 -2.03 -5.64 13.39
CA ALA A 109 -0.97 -4.74 12.94
C ALA A 109 -1.16 -4.26 11.48
N SER A 110 -1.83 -5.07 10.62
CA SER A 110 -2.19 -4.65 9.26
C SER A 110 -3.16 -3.45 9.24
N THR A 111 -3.91 -3.23 10.33
CA THR A 111 -4.82 -2.07 10.49
C THR A 111 -4.08 -0.75 10.34
N ASN A 112 -2.91 -0.61 10.95
CA ASN A 112 -2.13 0.63 10.88
C ASN A 112 -1.67 0.92 9.45
N VAL A 113 -1.29 -0.12 8.70
CA VAL A 113 -0.89 0.00 7.30
C VAL A 113 -2.07 0.43 6.42
N VAL A 114 -3.22 -0.21 6.59
CA VAL A 114 -4.45 0.13 5.85
C VAL A 114 -4.93 1.54 6.21
N LEU A 115 -4.95 1.91 7.49
CA LEU A 115 -5.32 3.27 7.94
C LEU A 115 -4.37 4.34 7.41
N GLY A 116 -3.05 4.08 7.43
CA GLY A 116 -2.06 4.98 6.84
C GLY A 116 -2.31 5.19 5.34
N SER A 117 -2.60 4.11 4.60
CA SER A 117 -2.95 4.21 3.18
C SER A 117 -4.27 4.96 2.92
N LEU A 118 -5.25 4.84 3.83
CA LEU A 118 -6.52 5.56 3.74
C LEU A 118 -6.35 7.06 3.93
N LEU A 119 -5.56 7.45 4.93
CA LEU A 119 -5.25 8.86 5.18
C LEU A 119 -4.49 9.47 4.00
N ALA A 120 -3.47 8.78 3.49
CA ALA A 120 -2.73 9.20 2.31
C ALA A 120 -3.66 9.40 1.11
N TYR A 121 -4.52 8.41 0.83
CA TYR A 121 -5.46 8.46 -0.27
C TYR A 121 -6.47 9.62 -0.14
N VAL A 122 -7.10 9.79 1.02
CA VAL A 122 -8.10 10.87 1.21
C VAL A 122 -7.45 12.24 0.97
N VAL A 123 -6.27 12.46 1.54
CA VAL A 123 -5.57 13.74 1.37
C VAL A 123 -5.11 13.94 -0.07
N SER A 124 -4.55 12.91 -0.71
CA SER A 124 -4.06 12.98 -2.09
C SER A 124 -5.18 13.21 -3.10
N GLN A 125 -6.35 12.58 -2.94
CA GLN A 125 -7.50 12.79 -3.81
C GLN A 125 -8.09 14.21 -3.68
N ASN A 126 -8.24 14.72 -2.45
CA ASN A 126 -8.68 16.10 -2.25
C ASN A 126 -7.70 17.11 -2.85
N TRP A 127 -6.39 16.83 -2.73
CA TRP A 127 -5.35 17.63 -3.35
C TRP A 127 -5.40 17.58 -4.89
N ASP A 128 -5.61 16.40 -5.49
CA ASP A 128 -5.75 16.26 -6.95
C ASP A 128 -6.90 17.12 -7.48
N VAL A 129 -8.07 17.06 -6.85
CA VAL A 129 -9.24 17.86 -7.25
C VAL A 129 -8.95 19.36 -7.13
N PHE A 130 -8.33 19.79 -6.03
CA PHE A 130 -7.96 21.19 -5.82
C PHE A 130 -6.99 21.69 -6.90
N VAL A 131 -5.89 20.99 -7.13
CA VAL A 131 -4.87 21.35 -8.13
C VAL A 131 -5.45 21.32 -9.54
N PHE A 132 -6.29 20.33 -9.86
CA PHE A 132 -6.94 20.24 -11.16
C PHE A 132 -7.78 21.49 -11.48
N HIS A 133 -8.57 21.96 -10.51
CA HIS A 133 -9.39 23.18 -10.67
C HIS A 133 -8.53 24.44 -10.69
N GLN A 134 -7.52 24.54 -9.82
CA GLN A 134 -6.59 25.67 -9.80
C GLN A 134 -5.88 25.84 -11.15
N LEU A 135 -5.40 24.75 -11.76
CA LEU A 135 -4.80 24.80 -13.10
C LEU A 135 -5.83 25.03 -14.21
N ARG A 136 -7.06 24.55 -14.06
CA ARG A 136 -8.14 24.87 -15.00
C ARG A 136 -8.37 26.37 -15.05
N ASP A 137 -8.48 27.02 -13.90
CA ASP A 137 -8.81 28.43 -13.81
C ASP A 137 -7.63 29.29 -14.27
N TYR A 138 -6.39 28.89 -13.95
CA TYR A 138 -5.17 29.55 -14.42
C TYR A 138 -4.96 29.47 -15.94
N THR A 139 -5.39 28.37 -16.57
CA THR A 139 -5.20 28.13 -18.00
C THR A 139 -6.44 28.46 -18.84
N GLU A 140 -7.47 29.05 -18.23
CA GLU A 140 -8.79 29.30 -18.84
C GLU A 140 -9.37 28.03 -19.51
N GLY A 141 -9.06 26.87 -18.94
CA GLY A 141 -9.47 25.57 -19.47
C GLY A 141 -8.75 25.08 -20.73
N ARG A 142 -7.78 25.83 -21.28
CA ARG A 142 -7.12 25.51 -22.56
C ARG A 142 -6.13 24.35 -22.45
N ALA A 143 -5.50 24.15 -21.30
CA ALA A 143 -4.42 23.18 -21.12
C ALA A 143 -4.87 21.92 -20.36
N LEU A 144 -5.68 21.08 -21.02
CA LEU A 144 -6.18 19.81 -20.47
C LEU A 144 -5.07 18.88 -19.98
N TRP A 145 -4.01 18.71 -20.76
CA TRP A 145 -2.89 17.84 -20.41
C TRP A 145 -2.17 18.32 -19.15
N LEU A 146 -1.92 19.63 -19.04
CA LEU A 146 -1.17 20.21 -17.94
C LEU A 146 -1.87 20.01 -16.60
N ARG A 147 -3.18 20.27 -16.54
CA ARG A 147 -3.93 20.05 -15.30
C ARG A 147 -4.05 18.57 -14.93
N ASN A 148 -4.20 17.67 -15.92
CA ASN A 148 -4.27 16.23 -15.66
C ASN A 148 -2.95 15.66 -15.14
N VAL A 149 -1.83 16.05 -15.74
CA VAL A 149 -0.50 15.56 -15.34
C VAL A 149 -0.06 16.24 -14.04
N GLY A 150 -0.25 17.56 -13.92
CA GLY A 150 0.13 18.32 -12.74
C GLY A 150 -0.63 17.91 -11.49
N SER A 151 -1.95 17.72 -11.58
CA SER A 151 -2.75 17.25 -10.43
C SER A 151 -2.34 15.83 -10.02
N THR A 152 -2.19 14.92 -10.98
CA THR A 152 -1.83 13.52 -10.70
C THR A 152 -0.41 13.40 -10.13
N ALA A 153 0.57 14.13 -10.67
CA ALA A 153 1.95 14.05 -10.21
C ALA A 153 2.09 14.58 -8.77
N THR A 154 1.45 15.72 -8.47
CA THR A 154 1.51 16.32 -7.13
C THR A 154 0.75 15.51 -6.10
N SER A 155 -0.40 14.91 -6.45
CA SER A 155 -1.15 14.03 -5.56
C SER A 155 -0.42 12.73 -5.25
N GLN A 156 0.22 12.08 -6.24
CA GLN A 156 1.02 10.87 -5.98
C GLN A 156 2.26 11.14 -5.12
N ALA A 157 2.92 12.29 -5.30
CA ALA A 157 4.01 12.70 -4.43
C ALA A 157 3.54 12.89 -2.98
N LEU A 158 2.38 13.55 -2.81
CA LEU A 158 1.78 13.76 -1.49
C LEU A 158 1.35 12.45 -0.82
N ASP A 159 0.75 11.54 -1.58
CA ASP A 159 0.36 10.20 -1.11
C ASP A 159 1.56 9.44 -0.55
N THR A 160 2.66 9.41 -1.30
CA THR A 160 3.91 8.74 -0.89
C THR A 160 4.48 9.36 0.40
N VAL A 161 4.52 10.69 0.51
CA VAL A 161 5.02 11.37 1.71
C VAL A 161 4.16 11.06 2.93
N ILE A 162 2.83 11.08 2.79
CA ILE A 162 1.91 10.77 3.90
C ILE A 162 2.03 9.30 4.30
N PHE A 163 2.09 8.39 3.35
CA PHE A 163 2.23 6.97 3.64
C PHE A 163 3.53 6.64 4.37
N VAL A 164 4.67 7.15 3.88
CA VAL A 164 5.99 6.93 4.52
C VAL A 164 6.04 7.56 5.91
N SER A 165 5.53 8.79 6.06
CA SER A 165 5.50 9.46 7.37
C SER A 165 4.61 8.72 8.37
N ALA A 166 3.40 8.33 7.98
CA ALA A 166 2.51 7.51 8.81
C ALA A 166 3.19 6.20 9.23
N GLY A 167 3.85 5.52 8.28
CA GLY A 167 4.64 4.31 8.55
C GLY A 167 5.71 4.53 9.62
N THR A 168 6.53 5.58 9.49
CA THR A 168 7.60 5.88 10.45
C THR A 168 7.09 6.20 11.86
N THR A 169 5.93 6.83 12.00
CA THR A 169 5.34 7.14 13.32
C THR A 169 4.76 5.90 14.03
N SER A 170 4.34 4.90 13.25
CA SER A 170 3.69 3.68 13.77
C SER A 170 4.68 2.60 14.21
N GLN A 171 5.94 2.69 13.81
CA GLN A 171 6.97 1.73 14.16
C GLN A 171 7.68 2.18 15.45
N PRO A 172 7.53 1.46 16.57
CA PRO A 172 8.35 1.74 17.74
C PRO A 172 9.80 1.55 17.33
N SER A 173 10.65 2.54 17.61
CA SER A 173 12.09 2.41 17.44
C SER A 173 12.53 1.10 18.10
N PRO A 174 13.33 0.24 17.42
CA PRO A 174 13.93 -0.88 18.09
C PRO A 174 14.78 -0.28 19.21
N ARG A 175 14.32 -0.42 20.45
CA ARG A 175 15.18 -0.14 21.61
C ARG A 175 16.37 -1.06 21.41
N ALA A 176 17.52 -0.47 21.11
CA ALA A 176 18.77 -1.17 21.16
C ALA A 176 18.91 -1.71 22.58
N SER A 177 18.52 -2.97 22.79
CA SER A 177 18.95 -3.78 23.92
C SER A 177 20.43 -4.11 23.70
N CYS A 178 21.25 -3.06 23.75
CA CYS A 178 22.65 -3.15 24.04
C CYS A 178 22.78 -2.83 25.54
N SER A 179 22.58 -3.84 26.38
CA SER A 179 22.97 -3.76 27.79
C SER A 179 23.35 -5.13 28.32
N ARG A 180 24.66 -5.33 28.35
CA ARG A 180 25.48 -6.24 29.18
C ARG A 180 25.29 -7.74 29.06
#